data_AF-A0AAQ4EP90-F1
#
_entry.id   AF-A0AAQ4EP90-F1
#
_cell.length_a   1.000
_cell.length_b   1.000
_cell.length_c   1.000
_cell.angle_alpha   90.00
_cell.angle_beta   90.00
_cell.angle_gamma   90.00
#
_symmetry.space_group_name_H-M   'P 1'
#
loop_
_entity.id
_entity.type
_entity.pdbx_description
1 polymer ?
#
loop_
_entity_poly.entity_id
_entity_poly.type
_entity_poly.pdbx_seq_one_letter_code
_entity_poly.pdbx_strand_id
1 'polypeptide(L)'
;MLNTTGSLRTSQKRSLYVRALFDYEPSRDSGLPSRGLPFRFGDILHVINASDDEWWQARKILPDGHEDFIGIIPSKRRVERRERARLKSVKFQGKSSYSDGKGTLERKKKNFSFSRKFPFMKSKDNSTEDGSDVERDGSPTKDTANTSYASDSEASSTRGIDEPVLSYEAVVQQEISYTRPIIILGPLKDRINDDLISEYPEKFGSCVPHTTRPKRDYEVDGRDYHFVASREQMERDIQNHLFIEAGQYNDNLYGTSVASVREVAEKGKHCILDVSGNAIKRLQVAGLEPIAIFIKPKSVESIMEMNKRITEEQARKTFERAAKLEQEFAEYFTAIIQGDTPEEIYKKVKNVIDDNGGSTAWVAAKEKL
;
A
#
# COMPACT_ATOMS: atom_id res chain seq x y z
N MET A 1 0.21 21.89 30.61
CA MET A 1 -0.56 20.96 29.77
C MET A 1 -1.15 21.75 28.62
N LEU A 2 -0.59 21.61 27.42
CA LEU A 2 -1.12 22.22 26.19
C LEU A 2 -1.69 21.09 25.34
N ASN A 3 -3.02 20.94 25.33
CA ASN A 3 -3.71 20.09 24.37
C ASN A 3 -4.09 20.95 23.17
N THR A 4 -3.31 20.85 22.10
CA THR A 4 -3.64 21.43 20.79
C THR A 4 -4.48 20.42 20.01
N THR A 5 -5.79 20.39 20.27
CA THR A 5 -6.75 19.74 19.37
C THR A 5 -7.03 20.68 18.21
N GLY A 6 -6.21 20.61 17.15
CA GLY A 6 -6.48 21.29 15.89
C GLY A 6 -7.65 20.62 15.18
N SER A 7 -8.88 21.08 15.44
CA SER A 7 -10.03 20.79 14.58
C SER A 7 -9.80 21.49 13.25
N LEU A 8 -9.68 20.74 12.16
CA LEU A 8 -9.61 21.25 10.79
C LEU A 8 -10.92 21.96 10.45
N ARG A 9 -10.98 23.27 10.73
CA ARG A 9 -12.03 24.15 10.24
C ARG A 9 -11.63 24.67 8.87
N THR A 10 -12.40 24.33 7.84
CA THR A 10 -12.38 25.02 6.55
C THR A 10 -12.87 26.44 6.77
N SER A 11 -11.97 27.38 7.04
CA SER A 11 -12.25 28.82 6.92
C SER A 11 -12.23 29.19 5.44
N GLN A 12 -12.95 30.23 5.03
CA GLN A 12 -12.95 30.79 3.66
C GLN A 12 -11.54 31.10 3.09
N LYS A 13 -10.47 30.98 3.89
CA LYS A 13 -9.06 31.18 3.50
C LYS A 13 -8.20 29.91 3.33
N ARG A 14 -8.70 28.68 3.56
CA ARG A 14 -7.93 27.44 3.33
C ARG A 14 -8.76 26.41 2.55
N SER A 15 -8.49 26.30 1.25
CA SER A 15 -9.01 25.23 0.39
C SER A 15 -8.36 23.90 0.75
N LEU A 16 -9.14 22.84 0.92
CA LEU A 16 -8.67 21.50 1.26
C LEU A 16 -8.82 20.58 0.05
N TYR A 17 -7.72 20.00 -0.42
CA TYR A 17 -7.73 18.99 -1.48
C TYR A 17 -7.31 17.65 -0.92
N VAL A 18 -8.01 16.60 -1.31
CA VAL A 18 -7.72 15.24 -0.88
C VAL A 18 -7.68 14.28 -2.06
N ARG A 19 -6.79 13.30 -2.00
CA ARG A 19 -6.81 12.12 -2.86
C ARG A 19 -7.61 11.02 -2.17
N ALA A 20 -8.53 10.40 -2.90
CA ALA A 20 -9.27 9.25 -2.41
C ALA A 20 -8.40 7.99 -2.43
N LEU A 21 -8.31 7.28 -1.31
CA LEU A 21 -7.57 6.01 -1.20
C LEU A 21 -8.51 4.79 -1.19
N PHE A 22 -9.74 4.97 -1.66
CA PHE A 22 -10.76 3.92 -1.78
C PHE A 22 -11.82 4.32 -2.81
N ASP A 23 -12.61 3.34 -3.26
CA ASP A 23 -13.77 3.55 -4.11
C ASP A 23 -15.02 3.87 -3.27
N TYR A 24 -15.80 4.85 -3.69
CA TYR A 24 -17.07 5.20 -3.05
C TYR A 24 -18.23 5.22 -4.04
N GLU A 25 -19.22 4.36 -3.76
CA GLU A 25 -20.48 4.28 -4.48
C GLU A 25 -21.62 4.72 -3.55
N PRO A 26 -22.16 5.95 -3.70
CA PRO A 26 -23.21 6.48 -2.83
C PRO A 26 -24.46 5.59 -2.72
N SER A 27 -24.79 4.83 -3.76
CA SER A 27 -25.93 3.91 -3.79
C SER A 27 -25.84 2.79 -2.75
N ARG A 28 -24.65 2.50 -2.22
CA ARG A 28 -24.40 1.46 -1.21
C ARG A 28 -24.41 1.97 0.22
N ASP A 29 -24.51 3.28 0.43
CA ASP A 29 -24.52 3.91 1.75
C ASP A 29 -25.94 4.41 2.06
N SER A 30 -26.49 3.98 3.19
CA SER A 30 -27.80 4.45 3.63
C SER A 30 -27.65 5.63 4.60
N GLY A 31 -28.59 6.57 4.53
CA GLY A 31 -28.56 7.75 5.41
C GLY A 31 -27.67 8.89 4.93
N LEU A 32 -27.48 9.03 3.61
CA LEU A 32 -26.89 10.25 3.07
C LEU A 32 -27.81 11.45 3.35
N PRO A 33 -27.25 12.60 3.78
CA PRO A 33 -28.03 13.81 3.99
C PRO A 33 -28.50 14.47 2.68
N SER A 34 -27.78 14.24 1.57
CA SER A 34 -28.15 14.72 0.23
C SER A 34 -27.50 13.85 -0.86
N ARG A 35 -27.54 14.28 -2.13
CA ARG A 35 -26.93 13.53 -3.24
C ARG A 35 -25.44 13.29 -2.99
N GLY A 36 -25.03 12.02 -2.96
CA GLY A 36 -23.63 11.65 -2.80
C GLY A 36 -22.81 11.88 -4.06
N LEU A 37 -21.52 12.14 -3.87
CA LEU A 37 -20.54 12.26 -4.94
C LEU A 37 -19.81 10.91 -5.09
N PRO A 38 -19.99 10.16 -6.19
CA PRO A 38 -19.20 8.96 -6.45
C PRO A 38 -17.76 9.32 -6.80
N PHE A 39 -16.82 8.48 -6.38
CA PHE A 39 -15.41 8.60 -6.76
C PHE A 39 -14.71 7.24 -6.73
N ARG A 40 -13.56 7.18 -7.40
CA ARG A 40 -12.67 6.01 -7.43
C ARG A 40 -11.37 6.32 -6.70
N PHE A 41 -10.64 5.26 -6.35
CA PHE A 41 -9.27 5.35 -5.87
C PHE A 41 -8.43 6.25 -6.80
N GLY A 42 -7.65 7.16 -6.22
CA GLY A 42 -6.77 8.10 -6.93
C GLY A 42 -7.45 9.41 -7.34
N ASP A 43 -8.78 9.50 -7.32
CA ASP A 43 -9.49 10.73 -7.65
C ASP A 43 -9.10 11.87 -6.68
N ILE A 44 -8.97 13.08 -7.24
CA ILE A 44 -8.71 14.30 -6.47
C ILE A 44 -10.03 15.02 -6.20
N LEU A 45 -10.26 15.35 -4.93
CA LEU A 45 -11.49 15.97 -4.44
C LEU A 45 -11.15 17.31 -3.80
N HIS A 46 -11.87 18.35 -4.20
CA HIS A 46 -11.85 19.64 -3.51
C HIS A 46 -12.94 19.64 -2.44
N VAL A 47 -12.52 19.60 -1.17
CA VAL A 47 -13.41 19.62 0.00
C VAL A 47 -13.78 21.06 0.31
N ILE A 48 -15.05 21.38 0.06
CA ILE A 48 -15.63 22.72 0.21
C ILE A 48 -16.00 22.97 1.67
N ASN A 49 -16.53 21.94 2.34
CA ASN A 49 -16.92 22.01 3.72
C ASN A 49 -16.64 20.68 4.44
N ALA A 50 -15.81 20.74 5.48
CA ALA A 50 -15.44 19.61 6.34
C ALA A 50 -15.90 19.79 7.80
N SER A 51 -16.87 20.69 8.06
CA SER A 51 -17.30 21.02 9.43
C SER A 51 -18.07 19.91 10.15
N ASP A 52 -18.67 19.00 9.39
CA ASP A 52 -19.45 17.88 9.92
C ASP A 52 -18.57 16.63 10.07
N ASP A 53 -18.73 15.96 11.21
CA ASP A 53 -17.92 14.81 11.62
C ASP A 53 -18.22 13.52 10.83
N GLU A 54 -19.32 13.46 10.09
CA GLU A 54 -19.78 12.28 9.35
C GLU A 54 -19.77 12.49 7.83
N TRP A 55 -20.06 13.70 7.36
CA TRP A 55 -20.26 13.99 5.93
C TRP A 55 -19.58 15.27 5.50
N TRP A 56 -18.80 15.23 4.43
CA TRP A 56 -18.15 16.40 3.83
C TRP A 56 -18.81 16.77 2.51
N GLN A 57 -18.81 18.06 2.19
CA GLN A 57 -19.20 18.57 0.87
C GLN A 57 -17.96 18.70 0.00
N ALA A 58 -17.96 18.07 -1.17
CA ALA A 58 -16.84 18.09 -2.08
C ALA A 58 -17.30 18.12 -3.55
N ARG A 59 -16.35 18.41 -4.43
CA ARG A 59 -16.47 18.25 -5.88
C ARG A 59 -15.23 17.55 -6.43
N LYS A 60 -15.38 16.86 -7.56
CA LYS A 60 -14.27 16.18 -8.23
C LYS A 60 -13.43 17.17 -9.04
N ILE A 61 -12.11 17.03 -8.97
CA ILE A 61 -11.16 17.74 -9.82
C ILE A 61 -10.78 16.83 -10.99
N LEU A 62 -10.82 17.37 -12.20
CA LEU A 62 -10.47 16.69 -13.44
C LEU A 62 -9.15 17.27 -13.99
N PRO A 63 -8.43 16.54 -14.85
CA PRO A 63 -7.21 17.06 -15.46
C PRO A 63 -7.39 18.40 -16.20
N ASP A 64 -8.57 18.62 -16.78
CA ASP A 64 -8.95 19.81 -17.55
C ASP A 64 -9.78 20.84 -16.74
N GLY A 65 -10.03 20.60 -15.46
CA GLY A 65 -10.80 21.52 -14.62
C GLY A 65 -11.43 20.87 -13.40
N HIS A 66 -12.72 21.12 -13.21
CA HIS A 66 -13.48 20.57 -12.08
C HIS A 66 -14.91 20.27 -12.52
N GLU A 67 -15.52 19.29 -11.86
CA GLU A 67 -16.95 19.10 -12.00
C GLU A 67 -17.71 20.22 -11.25
N ASP A 68 -18.73 20.78 -11.90
CA ASP A 68 -19.61 21.77 -11.29
C ASP A 68 -20.48 21.15 -10.17
N PHE A 69 -20.64 19.83 -10.19
CA PHE A 69 -21.46 19.13 -9.21
C PHE A 69 -20.76 19.06 -7.84
N ILE A 70 -21.42 19.65 -6.84
CA ILE A 70 -21.06 19.50 -5.43
C ILE A 70 -21.93 18.41 -4.82
N GLY A 71 -21.30 17.39 -4.26
CA GLY A 71 -21.99 16.29 -3.59
C GLY A 71 -21.39 15.95 -2.23
N ILE A 72 -21.99 14.95 -1.60
CA ILE A 72 -21.59 14.48 -0.26
C ILE A 72 -20.64 13.29 -0.36
N ILE A 73 -19.56 13.36 0.40
CA ILE A 73 -18.62 12.26 0.63
C ILE A 73 -18.56 11.94 2.13
N PRO A 74 -18.29 10.69 2.53
CA PRO A 74 -18.12 10.36 3.95
C PRO A 74 -16.88 11.07 4.50
N SER A 75 -16.93 11.54 5.75
CA SER A 75 -15.75 12.09 6.41
C SER A 75 -14.67 11.04 6.60
N LYS A 76 -13.41 11.46 6.74
CA LYS A 76 -12.30 10.57 7.14
C LYS A 76 -12.66 9.75 8.38
N ARG A 77 -13.20 10.40 9.41
CA ARG A 77 -13.59 9.75 10.68
C ARG A 77 -14.65 8.65 10.46
N ARG A 78 -15.63 8.89 9.58
CA ARG A 78 -16.69 7.93 9.25
C ARG A 78 -16.13 6.71 8.52
N VAL A 79 -15.30 6.94 7.51
CA VAL A 79 -14.65 5.86 6.72
C VAL A 79 -13.80 4.98 7.63
N GLU A 80 -12.91 5.58 8.41
CA GLU A 80 -12.00 4.80 9.25
C GLU A 80 -12.74 4.04 10.36
N ARG A 81 -13.82 4.60 10.91
CA ARG A 81 -14.66 3.91 11.91
C ARG A 81 -15.32 2.67 11.30
N ARG A 82 -15.84 2.79 10.07
CA ARG A 82 -16.49 1.69 9.34
C ARG A 82 -15.50 0.56 9.03
N GLU A 83 -14.32 0.89 8.51
CA GLU A 83 -13.31 -0.12 8.18
C GLU A 83 -12.72 -0.80 9.41
N ARG A 84 -12.43 -0.06 10.49
CA ARG A 84 -11.98 -0.68 11.76
C ARG A 84 -13.04 -1.64 12.33
N ALA A 85 -14.33 -1.30 12.21
CA ALA A 85 -15.41 -2.20 12.62
C ALA A 85 -15.44 -3.46 11.75
N ARG A 86 -15.24 -3.33 10.43
CA ARG A 86 -15.17 -4.45 9.48
C ARG A 86 -14.01 -5.40 9.84
N LEU A 87 -12.81 -4.86 10.07
CA LEU A 87 -11.63 -5.64 10.46
C LEU A 87 -11.80 -6.34 11.82
N LYS A 88 -12.48 -5.71 12.78
CA LYS A 88 -12.82 -6.34 14.08
C LYS A 88 -13.90 -7.42 13.96
N SER A 89 -14.75 -7.35 12.94
CA SER A 89 -15.95 -8.18 12.83
C SER A 89 -15.73 -9.62 12.32
N VAL A 90 -14.49 -10.08 12.11
CA VAL A 90 -14.26 -11.43 11.54
C VAL A 90 -13.12 -12.20 12.21
N LYS A 91 -13.44 -13.03 13.23
CA LYS A 91 -12.78 -14.33 13.50
C LYS A 91 -13.74 -15.30 14.21
N PHE A 92 -14.71 -15.88 13.49
CA PHE A 92 -15.26 -17.19 13.87
C PHE A 92 -14.48 -18.26 13.11
N GLN A 93 -13.35 -18.72 13.68
CA GLN A 93 -12.78 -20.01 13.31
C GLN A 93 -13.62 -21.10 14.01
N GLY A 94 -14.68 -21.55 13.35
CA GLY A 94 -15.29 -22.82 13.68
C GLY A 94 -14.29 -23.92 13.34
N LYS A 95 -13.49 -24.38 14.30
CA LYS A 95 -12.78 -25.65 14.18
C LYS A 95 -13.82 -26.76 14.10
N SER A 96 -14.14 -27.25 12.90
CA SER A 96 -14.79 -28.55 12.77
C SER A 96 -13.73 -29.62 12.98
N SER A 97 -13.50 -29.97 14.24
CA SER A 97 -12.77 -31.20 14.57
C SER A 97 -13.64 -32.37 14.17
N TYR A 98 -13.19 -33.16 13.19
CA TYR A 98 -13.71 -34.50 12.97
C TYR A 98 -13.50 -35.33 14.25
N SER A 99 -14.58 -35.82 14.84
CA SER A 99 -14.56 -36.93 15.78
C SER A 99 -15.70 -37.87 15.42
N ASP A 100 -15.33 -39.10 15.06
CA ASP A 100 -16.24 -40.21 14.83
C ASP A 100 -17.15 -40.49 16.03
N GLY A 101 -18.41 -40.87 15.76
CA GLY A 101 -19.10 -41.89 16.54
C GLY A 101 -20.38 -41.52 17.32
N LYS A 102 -21.51 -41.93 16.73
CA LYS A 102 -22.81 -42.36 17.32
C LYS A 102 -23.88 -41.32 17.71
N GLY A 103 -25.12 -41.64 17.32
CA GLY A 103 -26.35 -40.82 17.35
C GLY A 103 -26.82 -40.35 18.74
N THR A 104 -27.83 -39.49 18.87
CA THR A 104 -29.25 -39.75 18.57
C THR A 104 -30.07 -38.43 18.61
N LEU A 105 -31.12 -38.35 17.77
CA LEU A 105 -32.39 -37.59 17.84
C LEU A 105 -32.52 -36.11 18.34
N GLU A 106 -33.28 -35.36 17.51
CA GLU A 106 -34.31 -34.34 17.82
C GLU A 106 -33.96 -32.89 18.30
N ARG A 107 -34.29 -31.94 17.40
CA ARG A 107 -35.05 -30.68 17.61
C ARG A 107 -34.66 -29.73 18.77
N LYS A 108 -34.21 -28.52 18.41
CA LYS A 108 -35.02 -27.27 18.44
C LYS A 108 -34.18 -26.03 18.08
N LYS A 109 -34.72 -25.23 17.14
CA LYS A 109 -34.39 -23.81 16.95
C LYS A 109 -34.51 -23.07 18.29
N LYS A 110 -33.48 -22.33 18.69
CA LYS A 110 -33.62 -21.22 19.65
C LYS A 110 -32.83 -20.01 19.19
N ASN A 111 -33.57 -18.93 18.97
CA ASN A 111 -33.08 -17.57 18.87
C ASN A 111 -32.36 -17.20 20.17
N PHE A 112 -31.15 -16.66 20.09
CA PHE A 112 -30.48 -16.06 21.24
C PHE A 112 -30.85 -14.57 21.31
N SER A 113 -31.76 -14.25 22.24
CA SER A 113 -31.97 -12.88 22.72
C SER A 113 -30.95 -12.57 23.81
N PHE A 114 -30.11 -11.55 23.62
CA PHE A 114 -29.26 -11.00 24.68
C PHE A 114 -30.10 -10.11 25.60
N SER A 115 -30.51 -10.62 26.76
CA SER A 115 -30.98 -9.76 27.86
C SER A 115 -29.89 -9.61 28.91
N ARG A 116 -29.42 -8.36 29.07
CA ARG A 116 -28.55 -7.90 30.16
C ARG A 116 -29.17 -8.23 31.52
N LYS A 117 -28.32 -8.58 32.49
CA LYS A 117 -28.38 -8.11 33.89
C LYS A 117 -27.14 -8.61 34.65
N PHE A 118 -26.28 -7.68 35.02
CA PHE A 118 -25.32 -7.85 36.11
C PHE A 118 -26.06 -7.84 37.45
N PRO A 119 -25.57 -8.59 38.44
CA PRO A 119 -25.58 -8.11 39.82
C PRO A 119 -24.17 -8.10 40.43
N PHE A 120 -24.01 -7.08 41.25
CA PHE A 120 -22.86 -6.66 42.05
C PHE A 120 -22.75 -7.44 43.37
N MET A 121 -21.54 -7.40 43.97
CA MET A 121 -21.24 -7.27 45.42
C MET A 121 -20.61 -8.47 46.19
N LYS A 122 -19.28 -8.35 46.37
CA LYS A 122 -18.44 -8.38 47.60
C LYS A 122 -18.46 -9.50 48.68
N SER A 123 -17.21 -9.73 49.12
CA SER A 123 -16.70 -10.10 50.47
C SER A 123 -16.66 -11.61 50.77
N LYS A 124 -15.70 -12.20 51.51
CA LYS A 124 -14.73 -11.72 52.51
C LYS A 124 -13.72 -12.88 52.82
N ASP A 125 -12.49 -12.54 53.22
CA ASP A 125 -11.45 -13.19 54.08
C ASP A 125 -11.42 -14.74 54.21
N ASN A 126 -10.27 -15.43 54.32
CA ASN A 126 -9.22 -15.22 55.32
C ASN A 126 -8.02 -16.17 55.04
N SER A 127 -6.78 -15.64 55.17
CA SER A 127 -5.68 -16.17 56.00
C SER A 127 -5.21 -17.64 55.83
N THR A 128 -3.93 -17.99 55.72
CA THR A 128 -2.78 -17.66 56.60
C THR A 128 -1.48 -18.19 55.96
N GLU A 129 -0.38 -17.45 56.18
CA GLU A 129 0.97 -17.92 56.61
C GLU A 129 1.72 -18.98 55.78
N ASP A 130 3.04 -19.05 55.72
CA ASP A 130 4.23 -18.28 56.11
C ASP A 130 5.39 -19.23 55.74
N GLY A 131 6.62 -18.75 55.50
CA GLY A 131 7.76 -19.66 55.40
C GLY A 131 8.87 -19.26 54.44
N SER A 132 9.86 -18.61 55.03
CA SER A 132 11.17 -18.14 54.55
C SER A 132 12.17 -19.19 54.03
N ASP A 133 13.04 -18.70 53.13
CA ASP A 133 14.50 -18.90 53.00
C ASP A 133 15.16 -20.30 52.94
N VAL A 134 16.11 -20.46 52.00
CA VAL A 134 17.57 -20.68 52.22
C VAL A 134 18.30 -21.06 50.92
N GLU A 135 19.51 -20.51 50.77
CA GLU A 135 20.47 -20.60 49.67
C GLU A 135 21.22 -21.95 49.47
N ARG A 136 22.05 -21.95 48.38
CA ARG A 136 23.28 -22.74 48.05
C ARG A 136 23.09 -23.72 46.88
N ASP A 137 24.04 -24.01 46.00
CA ASP A 137 25.39 -23.57 45.62
C ASP A 137 25.78 -24.46 44.41
N GLY A 138 26.76 -24.08 43.57
CA GLY A 138 27.51 -25.04 42.73
C GLY A 138 27.34 -25.02 41.20
N SER A 139 28.26 -24.29 40.54
CA SER A 139 28.70 -24.36 39.12
C SER A 139 29.42 -25.68 38.73
N PRO A 140 30.05 -25.87 37.53
CA PRO A 140 29.67 -25.61 36.12
C PRO A 140 30.02 -26.78 35.15
N THR A 141 29.33 -26.92 34.01
CA THR A 141 29.87 -27.56 32.77
C THR A 141 29.07 -27.05 31.56
N LYS A 142 29.68 -26.22 30.69
CA LYS A 142 30.29 -26.58 29.39
C LYS A 142 29.31 -27.10 28.31
N ASP A 143 29.25 -26.29 27.25
CA ASP A 143 29.20 -26.64 25.83
C ASP A 143 27.89 -26.44 25.05
N THR A 144 28.08 -25.73 23.92
CA THR A 144 27.28 -25.67 22.69
C THR A 144 25.95 -24.90 22.70
N ALA A 145 26.05 -23.59 22.45
CA ALA A 145 24.93 -22.76 22.00
C ALA A 145 24.60 -23.05 20.53
N ASN A 146 23.60 -23.88 20.30
CA ASN A 146 22.87 -24.00 19.05
C ASN A 146 21.63 -23.08 19.18
N THR A 147 21.67 -21.88 18.58
CA THR A 147 20.53 -20.96 18.58
C THR A 147 19.49 -21.42 17.57
N SER A 148 18.52 -22.23 18.02
CA SER A 148 17.25 -22.43 17.34
C SER A 148 16.31 -21.27 17.70
N TYR A 149 15.99 -20.45 16.70
CA TYR A 149 14.96 -19.42 16.78
C TYR A 149 13.61 -20.15 16.89
N ALA A 150 13.06 -20.17 18.10
CA ALA A 150 11.72 -20.64 18.37
C ALA A 150 10.70 -19.71 17.68
N SER A 151 9.79 -20.33 16.93
CA SER A 151 8.66 -19.68 16.27
C SER A 151 7.80 -18.89 17.25
N ASP A 152 7.90 -17.56 17.13
CA ASP A 152 7.08 -16.60 17.84
C ASP A 152 5.65 -16.60 17.25
N SER A 153 4.82 -17.53 17.75
CA SER A 153 3.46 -17.77 17.27
C SER A 153 2.40 -16.92 17.99
N GLU A 154 2.81 -15.94 18.79
CA GLU A 154 1.92 -15.12 19.62
C GLU A 154 1.76 -13.66 19.13
N ALA A 155 2.45 -13.25 18.05
CA ALA A 155 2.40 -11.87 17.54
C ALA A 155 1.20 -11.55 16.62
N SER A 156 0.13 -12.36 16.60
CA SER A 156 -1.01 -12.19 15.67
C SER A 156 -2.24 -11.49 16.27
N SER A 157 -2.32 -11.32 17.60
CA SER A 157 -3.51 -10.75 18.27
C SER A 157 -3.44 -9.24 18.49
N THR A 158 -2.26 -8.61 18.44
CA THR A 158 -2.05 -7.18 18.68
C THR A 158 -1.88 -6.34 17.40
N ARG A 159 -1.69 -6.95 16.23
CA ARG A 159 -1.48 -6.23 14.95
C ARG A 159 -2.68 -5.44 14.43
N GLY A 160 -3.89 -5.66 14.96
CA GLY A 160 -5.12 -5.07 14.41
C GLY A 160 -5.46 -3.65 14.89
N ILE A 161 -4.65 -3.02 15.75
CA ILE A 161 -5.00 -1.72 16.35
C ILE A 161 -4.31 -0.54 15.63
N ASP A 162 -3.16 -0.76 14.99
CA ASP A 162 -2.34 0.31 14.39
C ASP A 162 -2.17 0.22 12.87
N GLU A 163 -2.86 -0.70 12.17
CA GLU A 163 -2.83 -0.70 10.70
C GLU A 163 -3.51 0.58 10.16
N PRO A 164 -2.81 1.38 9.34
CA PRO A 164 -3.38 2.58 8.76
C PRO A 164 -4.55 2.20 7.86
N VAL A 165 -5.68 2.86 8.09
CA VAL A 165 -6.90 2.63 7.31
C VAL A 165 -6.92 3.61 6.15
N LEU A 166 -6.96 3.08 4.92
CA LEU A 166 -7.09 3.87 3.72
C LEU A 166 -8.41 4.65 3.73
N SER A 167 -8.29 5.97 3.60
CA SER A 167 -9.43 6.89 3.53
C SER A 167 -9.11 8.03 2.56
N TYR A 168 -8.50 9.10 3.07
CA TYR A 168 -8.12 10.26 2.29
C TYR A 168 -6.69 10.65 2.62
N GLU A 169 -5.96 11.11 1.60
CA GLU A 169 -4.65 11.74 1.74
C GLU A 169 -4.79 13.23 1.40
N ALA A 170 -4.35 14.14 2.28
CA ALA A 170 -4.29 15.56 1.91
C ALA A 170 -3.25 15.75 0.82
N VAL A 171 -3.60 16.53 -0.20
CA VAL A 171 -2.71 16.81 -1.33
C VAL A 171 -2.63 18.28 -1.64
N VAL A 172 -1.53 18.68 -2.26
CA VAL A 172 -1.31 20.01 -2.82
C VAL A 172 -0.84 19.88 -4.26
N GLN A 173 -1.20 20.86 -5.09
CA GLN A 173 -0.70 20.92 -6.46
C GLN A 173 0.70 21.54 -6.45
N GLN A 174 1.64 20.89 -7.13
CA GLN A 174 3.03 21.33 -7.26
C GLN A 174 3.43 21.35 -8.73
N GLU A 175 4.16 22.39 -9.15
CA GLU A 175 4.80 22.44 -10.47
C GLU A 175 6.01 21.50 -10.51
N ILE A 176 6.12 20.75 -11.59
CA ILE A 176 7.18 19.78 -11.82
C ILE A 176 7.96 20.17 -13.08
N SER A 177 9.29 20.27 -12.93
CA SER A 177 10.22 20.65 -14.00
C SER A 177 10.91 19.46 -14.69
N TYR A 178 10.43 18.24 -14.46
CA TYR A 178 10.96 16.99 -15.00
C TYR A 178 9.82 16.07 -15.43
N THR A 179 10.11 15.11 -16.31
CA THR A 179 9.11 14.09 -16.68
C THR A 179 9.06 12.99 -15.62
N ARG A 180 7.89 12.74 -15.05
CA ARG A 180 7.73 11.86 -13.88
C ARG A 180 8.14 10.40 -14.18
N PRO A 181 8.87 9.70 -13.29
CA PRO A 181 9.13 8.27 -13.43
C PRO A 181 7.84 7.44 -13.36
N ILE A 182 7.83 6.24 -13.95
CA ILE A 182 6.68 5.32 -13.97
C ILE A 182 7.06 4.03 -13.27
N ILE A 183 6.19 3.59 -12.36
CA ILE A 183 6.30 2.28 -11.70
C ILE A 183 4.99 1.53 -11.94
N ILE A 184 5.05 0.40 -12.64
CA ILE A 184 3.91 -0.48 -12.87
C ILE A 184 4.08 -1.74 -12.02
N LEU A 185 3.08 -2.05 -11.21
CA LEU A 185 3.09 -3.17 -10.27
C LEU A 185 1.93 -4.12 -10.56
N GLY A 186 2.10 -5.39 -10.21
CA GLY A 186 1.08 -6.43 -10.41
C GLY A 186 1.30 -7.26 -11.67
N PRO A 187 0.30 -8.10 -12.05
CA PRO A 187 0.36 -8.93 -13.25
C PRO A 187 0.52 -8.07 -14.51
N LEU A 188 1.13 -8.63 -15.56
CA LEU A 188 1.37 -7.97 -16.85
C LEU A 188 2.35 -6.79 -16.84
N LYS A 189 2.93 -6.39 -15.69
CA LYS A 189 3.85 -5.24 -15.61
C LYS A 189 4.98 -5.30 -16.65
N ASP A 190 5.60 -6.48 -16.83
CA ASP A 190 6.78 -6.63 -17.69
C ASP A 190 6.42 -6.38 -19.15
N ARG A 191 5.32 -7.00 -19.60
CA ARG A 191 4.79 -6.79 -20.95
C ARG A 191 4.44 -5.33 -21.19
N ILE A 192 3.78 -4.68 -20.24
CA ILE A 192 3.39 -3.27 -20.40
C ILE A 192 4.61 -2.35 -20.42
N ASN A 193 5.62 -2.61 -19.60
CA ASN A 193 6.87 -1.86 -19.61
C ASN A 193 7.55 -1.96 -20.99
N ASP A 194 7.66 -3.17 -21.54
CA ASP A 194 8.23 -3.41 -22.87
C ASP A 194 7.42 -2.74 -23.98
N ASP A 195 6.09 -2.86 -23.93
CA ASP A 195 5.18 -2.28 -24.92
C ASP A 195 5.28 -0.73 -24.90
N LEU A 196 5.35 -0.08 -23.73
CA LEU A 196 5.49 1.38 -23.62
C LEU A 196 6.80 1.87 -24.25
N ILE A 197 7.93 1.22 -23.94
CA ILE A 197 9.25 1.61 -24.44
C ILE A 197 9.35 1.39 -25.96
N SER A 198 8.83 0.25 -26.45
CA SER A 198 8.91 -0.10 -27.86
C SER A 198 7.96 0.73 -28.74
N GLU A 199 6.75 1.02 -28.26
CA GLU A 199 5.75 1.79 -29.01
C GLU A 199 6.04 3.30 -29.00
N TYR A 200 6.60 3.84 -27.90
CA TYR A 200 6.90 5.27 -27.78
C TYR A 200 8.31 5.55 -27.22
N PRO A 201 9.38 5.21 -27.97
CA PRO A 201 10.76 5.37 -27.52
C PRO A 201 11.17 6.83 -27.28
N GLU A 202 10.44 7.79 -27.83
CA GLU A 202 10.67 9.23 -27.58
C GLU A 202 10.04 9.72 -26.28
N LYS A 203 9.05 9.02 -25.75
CA LYS A 203 8.37 9.38 -24.49
C LYS A 203 8.89 8.58 -23.30
N PHE A 204 9.28 7.32 -23.50
CA PHE A 204 9.70 6.42 -22.43
C PHE A 204 11.16 6.01 -22.59
N GLY A 205 11.81 5.69 -21.48
CA GLY A 205 13.14 5.12 -21.49
C GLY A 205 13.45 4.40 -20.18
N SER A 206 14.48 3.56 -20.19
CA SER A 206 15.01 2.91 -18.99
C SER A 206 16.26 3.65 -18.52
N CYS A 207 16.45 3.75 -17.21
CA CYS A 207 17.70 4.24 -16.65
C CYS A 207 18.77 3.15 -16.64
N VAL A 208 20.04 3.55 -16.65
CA VAL A 208 21.18 2.63 -16.56
C VAL A 208 21.41 2.25 -15.09
N PRO A 209 21.27 0.97 -14.70
CA PRO A 209 21.51 0.53 -13.33
C PRO A 209 23.01 0.44 -13.01
N HIS A 210 23.36 0.29 -11.73
CA HIS A 210 24.73 0.06 -11.27
C HIS A 210 24.94 -1.40 -10.92
N THR A 211 26.17 -1.89 -11.05
CA THR A 211 26.56 -3.21 -10.55
C THR A 211 28.02 -3.28 -10.11
N THR A 212 28.32 -4.08 -9.08
CA THR A 212 29.71 -4.44 -8.72
C THR A 212 30.26 -5.58 -9.56
N ARG A 213 29.42 -6.21 -10.40
CA ARG A 213 29.86 -7.30 -11.26
C ARG A 213 30.91 -6.77 -12.24
N PRO A 214 32.02 -7.49 -12.48
CA PRO A 214 32.96 -7.14 -13.53
C PRO A 214 32.26 -7.03 -14.89
N LYS A 215 32.59 -5.97 -15.62
CA LYS A 215 32.11 -5.74 -16.99
C LYS A 215 32.56 -6.88 -17.90
N ARG A 216 31.64 -7.41 -18.72
CA ARG A 216 31.99 -8.38 -19.78
C ARG A 216 32.54 -7.66 -21.01
N ASP A 217 33.20 -8.41 -21.88
CA ASP A 217 33.88 -7.83 -23.05
C ASP A 217 32.91 -7.11 -24.01
N TYR A 218 31.69 -7.63 -24.17
CA TYR A 218 30.66 -7.06 -25.05
C TYR A 218 29.82 -5.96 -24.38
N GLU A 219 29.97 -5.74 -23.08
CA GLU A 219 29.23 -4.73 -22.33
C GLU A 219 29.96 -3.38 -22.37
N VAL A 220 29.18 -2.31 -22.38
CA VAL A 220 29.64 -0.92 -22.40
C VAL A 220 29.21 -0.24 -21.12
N ASP A 221 30.20 0.32 -20.41
CA ASP A 221 29.97 1.10 -19.19
C ASP A 221 29.17 2.36 -19.49
N GLY A 222 28.17 2.65 -18.65
CA GLY A 222 27.21 3.74 -18.87
C GLY A 222 26.14 3.46 -19.93
N ARG A 223 26.11 2.27 -20.54
CA ARG A 223 25.01 1.81 -21.41
C ARG A 223 24.28 0.62 -20.79
N ASP A 224 25.02 -0.46 -20.52
CA ASP A 224 24.43 -1.69 -19.99
C ASP A 224 24.30 -1.59 -18.46
N TYR A 225 25.38 -1.18 -17.80
CA TYR A 225 25.43 -0.83 -16.38
C TYR A 225 26.46 0.29 -16.16
N HIS A 226 26.36 0.96 -15.02
CA HIS A 226 27.49 1.61 -14.39
C HIS A 226 28.27 0.58 -13.58
N PHE A 227 29.46 0.21 -14.05
CA PHE A 227 30.27 -0.82 -13.43
C PHE A 227 31.09 -0.24 -12.28
N VAL A 228 30.69 -0.56 -11.04
CA VAL A 228 31.31 -0.06 -9.81
C VAL A 228 32.45 -0.99 -9.40
N ALA A 229 33.69 -0.50 -9.44
CA ALA A 229 34.87 -1.32 -9.18
C ALA A 229 35.02 -1.76 -7.71
N SER A 230 34.61 -0.94 -6.74
CA SER A 230 34.68 -1.26 -5.31
C SER A 230 33.30 -1.60 -4.77
N ARG A 231 33.15 -2.83 -4.27
CA ARG A 231 31.93 -3.27 -3.58
C ARG A 231 31.68 -2.43 -2.34
N GLU A 232 32.73 -2.12 -1.58
CA GLU A 232 32.67 -1.32 -0.36
C GLU A 232 32.14 0.08 -0.66
N GLN A 233 32.54 0.68 -1.79
CA GLN A 233 31.99 1.96 -2.24
C GLN A 233 30.48 1.85 -2.51
N MET A 234 30.04 0.83 -3.27
CA MET A 234 28.62 0.65 -3.56
C MET A 234 27.80 0.40 -2.28
N GLU A 235 28.34 -0.34 -1.31
CA GLU A 235 27.70 -0.54 0.00
C GLU A 235 27.55 0.77 0.77
N ARG A 236 28.56 1.65 0.76
CA ARG A 236 28.45 3.00 1.33
C ARG A 236 27.39 3.83 0.61
N ASP A 237 27.31 3.76 -0.71
CA ASP A 237 26.33 4.51 -1.50
C ASP A 237 24.89 4.01 -1.25
N ILE A 238 24.71 2.71 -1.03
CA ILE A 238 23.43 2.12 -0.58
C ILE A 238 23.06 2.63 0.82
N GLN A 239 24.01 2.66 1.76
CA GLN A 239 23.79 3.18 3.12
C GLN A 239 23.47 4.68 3.13
N ASN A 240 24.06 5.45 2.21
CA ASN A 240 23.81 6.87 2.03
C ASN A 240 22.54 7.17 1.23
N HIS A 241 21.68 6.18 0.99
CA HIS A 241 20.40 6.32 0.30
C HIS A 241 20.51 6.88 -1.14
N LEU A 242 21.61 6.61 -1.84
CA LEU A 242 21.78 7.01 -3.25
C LEU A 242 21.01 6.11 -4.23
N PHE A 243 20.51 4.97 -3.76
CA PHE A 243 19.76 3.99 -4.52
C PHE A 243 18.28 3.94 -4.10
N ILE A 244 17.37 3.96 -5.08
CA ILE A 244 15.94 3.73 -4.84
C ILE A 244 15.66 2.25 -4.60
N GLU A 245 16.46 1.37 -5.19
CA GLU A 245 16.43 -0.06 -4.95
C GLU A 245 17.81 -0.64 -5.15
N ALA A 246 18.19 -1.60 -4.31
CA ALA A 246 19.43 -2.34 -4.42
C ALA A 246 19.22 -3.77 -3.93
N GLY A 247 19.95 -4.71 -4.52
CA GLY A 247 19.90 -6.13 -4.19
C GLY A 247 21.20 -6.84 -4.54
N GLN A 248 21.31 -8.08 -4.10
CA GLN A 248 22.45 -8.95 -4.41
C GLN A 248 22.00 -10.10 -5.29
N TYR A 249 22.77 -10.38 -6.34
CA TYR A 249 22.57 -11.54 -7.21
C TYR A 249 23.94 -12.11 -7.63
N ASN A 250 24.11 -13.43 -7.46
CA ASN A 250 25.39 -14.12 -7.69
C ASN A 250 26.58 -13.37 -7.10
N ASP A 251 26.49 -13.02 -5.81
CA ASP A 251 27.49 -12.28 -5.04
C ASP A 251 27.91 -10.90 -5.56
N ASN A 252 27.17 -10.36 -6.52
CA ASN A 252 27.34 -9.00 -7.01
C ASN A 252 26.17 -8.13 -6.57
N LEU A 253 26.46 -6.88 -6.24
CA LEU A 253 25.44 -5.90 -5.94
C LEU A 253 24.90 -5.30 -7.24
N TYR A 254 23.61 -5.01 -7.24
CA TYR A 254 22.90 -4.31 -8.30
C TYR A 254 22.05 -3.22 -7.66
N GLY A 255 21.88 -2.10 -8.34
CA GLY A 255 21.02 -1.04 -7.83
C GLY A 255 20.61 -0.01 -8.86
N THR A 256 19.43 0.56 -8.66
CA THR A 256 18.90 1.66 -9.45
C THR A 256 19.14 2.95 -8.69
N SER A 257 20.02 3.81 -9.19
CA SER A 257 20.41 5.05 -8.49
C SER A 257 19.39 6.16 -8.72
N VAL A 258 19.22 7.04 -7.74
CA VAL A 258 18.38 8.26 -7.88
C VAL A 258 18.86 9.12 -9.05
N ALA A 259 20.19 9.23 -9.23
CA ALA A 259 20.79 10.02 -10.30
C ALA A 259 20.45 9.48 -11.69
N SER A 260 20.52 8.16 -11.88
CA SER A 260 20.18 7.50 -13.15
C SER A 260 18.72 7.71 -13.54
N VAL A 261 17.80 7.70 -12.56
CA VAL A 261 16.38 8.00 -12.81
C VAL A 261 16.19 9.47 -13.16
N ARG A 262 16.83 10.38 -12.42
CA ARG A 262 16.75 11.82 -12.65
C ARG A 262 17.25 12.20 -14.04
N GLU A 263 18.35 11.59 -14.50
CA GLU A 263 18.90 11.85 -15.84
C GLU A 263 17.89 11.58 -16.96
N VAL A 264 17.12 10.49 -16.87
CA VAL A 264 16.08 10.18 -17.87
C VAL A 264 14.91 11.18 -17.78
N ALA A 265 14.50 11.51 -16.55
CA ALA A 265 13.43 12.45 -16.28
C ALA A 265 13.73 13.87 -16.80
N GLU A 266 14.97 14.33 -16.63
CA GLU A 266 15.44 15.65 -17.09
C GLU A 266 15.65 15.71 -18.62
N LYS A 267 15.85 14.57 -19.27
CA LYS A 267 15.82 14.45 -20.75
C LYS A 267 14.42 14.50 -21.34
N GLY A 268 13.39 14.73 -20.52
CA GLY A 268 12.00 14.83 -20.96
C GLY A 268 11.30 13.48 -21.17
N LYS A 269 11.90 12.37 -20.74
CA LYS A 269 11.31 11.01 -20.88
C LYS A 269 10.81 10.49 -19.55
N HIS A 270 9.69 9.76 -19.60
CA HIS A 270 9.20 8.94 -18.50
C HIS A 270 10.17 7.78 -18.28
N CYS A 271 10.86 7.78 -17.14
CA CYS A 271 11.73 6.66 -16.76
C CYS A 271 10.86 5.47 -16.32
N ILE A 272 10.82 4.39 -17.11
CA ILE A 272 10.16 3.13 -16.72
C ILE A 272 11.07 2.40 -15.73
N LEU A 273 10.53 2.06 -14.57
CA LEU A 273 11.27 1.42 -13.49
C LEU A 273 10.72 0.03 -13.19
N ASP A 274 11.59 -0.97 -13.30
CA ASP A 274 11.31 -2.32 -12.81
C ASP A 274 11.81 -2.49 -11.37
N VAL A 275 11.02 -1.99 -10.42
CA VAL A 275 11.35 -1.94 -8.98
C VAL A 275 10.15 -2.35 -8.13
N SER A 276 10.38 -2.68 -6.86
CA SER A 276 9.30 -2.94 -5.89
C SER A 276 8.59 -1.67 -5.41
N GLY A 277 7.45 -1.83 -4.73
CA GLY A 277 6.70 -0.72 -4.13
C GLY A 277 7.51 0.14 -3.15
N ASN A 278 8.58 -0.42 -2.56
CA ASN A 278 9.48 0.31 -1.66
C ASN A 278 10.19 1.49 -2.35
N ALA A 279 10.41 1.40 -3.65
CA ALA A 279 11.08 2.46 -4.41
C ALA A 279 10.21 3.71 -4.54
N ILE A 280 8.88 3.60 -4.45
CA ILE A 280 7.94 4.74 -4.57
C ILE A 280 8.29 5.80 -3.53
N LYS A 281 8.37 5.40 -2.26
CA LYS A 281 8.69 6.30 -1.15
C LYS A 281 10.09 6.90 -1.25
N ARG A 282 11.07 6.11 -1.70
CA ARG A 282 12.46 6.58 -1.88
C ARG A 282 12.56 7.64 -2.98
N LEU A 283 11.81 7.50 -4.07
CA LEU A 283 11.71 8.51 -5.11
C LEU A 283 11.10 9.81 -4.58
N GLN A 284 9.98 9.71 -3.85
CA GLN A 284 9.31 10.88 -3.24
C GLN A 284 10.25 11.64 -2.31
N VAL A 285 10.99 10.93 -1.45
CA VAL A 285 12.02 11.53 -0.56
C VAL A 285 13.14 12.19 -1.38
N ALA A 286 13.49 11.64 -2.54
CA ALA A 286 14.47 12.20 -3.45
C ALA A 286 13.94 13.36 -4.33
N GLY A 287 12.70 13.80 -4.12
CA GLY A 287 12.05 14.88 -4.87
C GLY A 287 11.60 14.48 -6.28
N LEU A 288 11.53 13.18 -6.57
CA LEU A 288 11.01 12.61 -7.80
C LEU A 288 9.67 11.94 -7.51
N GLU A 289 8.57 12.50 -7.99
CA GLU A 289 7.22 12.00 -7.71
C GLU A 289 6.81 11.00 -8.81
N PRO A 290 6.87 9.67 -8.58
CA PRO A 290 6.54 8.72 -9.61
C PRO A 290 5.03 8.66 -9.86
N ILE A 291 4.65 8.19 -11.04
CA ILE A 291 3.30 7.69 -11.34
C ILE A 291 3.32 6.19 -11.05
N ALA A 292 2.75 5.80 -9.90
CA ALA A 292 2.72 4.43 -9.43
C ALA A 292 1.35 3.78 -9.76
N ILE A 293 1.35 2.80 -10.64
CA ILE A 293 0.13 2.16 -11.16
C ILE A 293 0.12 0.71 -10.73
N PHE A 294 -0.90 0.31 -9.96
CA PHE A 294 -1.10 -1.08 -9.58
C PHE A 294 -2.17 -1.75 -10.44
N ILE A 295 -1.81 -2.85 -11.08
CA ILE A 295 -2.71 -3.72 -11.83
C ILE A 295 -3.29 -4.73 -10.85
N LYS A 296 -4.55 -4.52 -10.48
CA LYS A 296 -5.26 -5.37 -9.53
C LYS A 296 -6.00 -6.49 -10.27
N PRO A 297 -5.57 -7.76 -10.14
CA PRO A 297 -6.33 -8.87 -10.71
C PRO A 297 -7.69 -9.01 -10.04
N LYS A 298 -8.75 -9.31 -10.81
CA LYS A 298 -10.10 -9.52 -10.26
C LYS A 298 -10.20 -10.83 -9.49
N SER A 299 -9.54 -11.86 -9.98
CA SER A 299 -9.51 -13.21 -9.41
C SER A 299 -8.33 -14.01 -9.96
N VAL A 300 -8.15 -15.25 -9.51
CA VAL A 300 -7.16 -16.19 -10.06
C VAL A 300 -7.47 -16.50 -11.53
N GLU A 301 -8.76 -16.70 -11.84
CA GLU A 301 -9.26 -17.00 -13.18
C GLU A 301 -8.96 -15.85 -14.15
N SER A 302 -9.15 -14.60 -13.72
CA SER A 302 -8.81 -13.42 -14.52
C SER A 302 -7.33 -13.39 -14.93
N ILE A 303 -6.41 -13.82 -14.06
CA ILE A 303 -4.98 -13.90 -14.40
C ILE A 303 -4.74 -14.99 -15.46
N MET A 304 -5.41 -16.13 -15.34
CA MET A 304 -5.31 -17.22 -16.33
C MET A 304 -5.90 -16.82 -17.69
N GLU A 305 -6.99 -16.05 -17.69
CA GLU A 305 -7.60 -15.52 -18.92
C GLU A 305 -6.65 -14.55 -19.65
N MET A 306 -5.96 -13.69 -18.90
CA MET A 306 -4.97 -12.75 -19.45
C MET A 306 -3.67 -13.43 -19.91
N ASN A 307 -3.31 -14.58 -19.33
CA ASN A 307 -2.12 -15.32 -19.69
C ASN A 307 -2.35 -16.84 -19.69
N LYS A 308 -2.81 -17.37 -20.83
CA LYS A 308 -3.12 -18.81 -21.01
C LYS A 308 -1.91 -19.76 -20.86
N ARG A 309 -0.68 -19.23 -20.70
CA ARG A 309 0.54 -20.04 -20.57
C ARG A 309 0.88 -20.40 -19.12
N ILE A 310 0.22 -19.78 -18.14
CA ILE A 310 0.50 -20.04 -16.73
C ILE A 310 -0.38 -21.16 -16.19
N THR A 311 0.14 -21.92 -15.23
CA THR A 311 -0.65 -22.91 -14.49
C THR A 311 -1.54 -22.23 -13.45
N GLU A 312 -2.59 -22.91 -13.01
CA GLU A 312 -3.46 -22.43 -11.93
C GLU A 312 -2.68 -22.16 -10.63
N GLU A 313 -1.69 -22.98 -10.30
CA GLU A 313 -0.84 -22.76 -9.13
C GLU A 313 -0.01 -21.46 -9.24
N GLN A 314 0.52 -21.18 -10.44
CA GLN A 314 1.24 -19.93 -10.71
C GLN A 314 0.29 -18.71 -10.66
N ALA A 315 -0.92 -18.86 -11.20
CA ALA A 315 -1.95 -17.82 -11.13
C ALA A 315 -2.32 -17.51 -9.68
N ARG A 316 -2.53 -18.53 -8.84
CA ARG A 316 -2.80 -18.37 -7.40
C ARG A 316 -1.66 -17.65 -6.67
N LYS A 317 -0.41 -18.06 -6.89
CA LYS A 317 0.77 -17.37 -6.31
C LYS A 317 0.84 -15.90 -6.74
N THR A 318 0.49 -15.62 -8.00
CA THR A 318 0.48 -14.26 -8.55
C THR A 318 -0.64 -13.42 -7.90
N PHE A 319 -1.83 -13.99 -7.74
CA PHE A 319 -2.95 -13.35 -7.06
C PHE A 319 -2.63 -13.05 -5.59
N GLU A 320 -2.08 -14.02 -4.85
CA GLU A 320 -1.64 -13.84 -3.45
C GLU A 320 -0.56 -12.76 -3.32
N ARG A 321 0.40 -12.71 -4.26
CA ARG A 321 1.42 -11.66 -4.29
C ARG A 321 0.83 -10.28 -4.56
N ALA A 322 -0.11 -10.20 -5.51
CA ALA A 322 -0.81 -8.95 -5.82
C ALA A 322 -1.62 -8.45 -4.62
N ALA A 323 -2.32 -9.34 -3.91
CA ALA A 323 -3.07 -8.98 -2.71
C ALA A 323 -2.17 -8.44 -1.58
N LYS A 324 -1.00 -9.06 -1.35
CA LYS A 324 -0.01 -8.55 -0.39
C LYS A 324 0.55 -7.19 -0.79
N LEU A 325 0.85 -7.02 -2.08
CA LEU A 325 1.36 -5.76 -2.62
C LEU A 325 0.32 -4.63 -2.47
N GLU A 326 -0.96 -4.92 -2.72
CA GLU A 326 -2.04 -3.96 -2.47
C GLU A 326 -2.12 -3.61 -0.97
N GLN A 327 -2.12 -4.61 -0.09
CA GLN A 327 -2.20 -4.39 1.35
C GLN A 327 -1.05 -3.52 1.88
N GLU A 328 0.17 -3.74 1.39
CA GLU A 328 1.38 -3.08 1.88
C GLU A 328 1.59 -1.69 1.28
N PHE A 329 1.23 -1.49 0.01
CA PHE A 329 1.61 -0.28 -0.73
C PHE A 329 0.45 0.54 -1.29
N ALA A 330 -0.81 0.18 -1.03
CA ALA A 330 -1.95 0.91 -1.61
C ALA A 330 -1.97 2.41 -1.31
N GLU A 331 -1.47 2.86 -0.16
CA GLU A 331 -1.36 4.30 0.15
C GLU A 331 -0.44 5.07 -0.81
N TYR A 332 0.50 4.38 -1.47
CA TYR A 332 1.50 4.99 -2.34
C TYR A 332 1.12 4.96 -3.83
N PHE A 333 0.03 4.27 -4.20
CA PHE A 333 -0.37 4.19 -5.59
C PHE A 333 -1.02 5.48 -6.05
N THR A 334 -0.65 5.92 -7.25
CA THR A 334 -1.36 6.98 -7.98
C THR A 334 -2.68 6.45 -8.50
N ALA A 335 -2.70 5.21 -9.01
CA ALA A 335 -3.91 4.57 -9.52
C ALA A 335 -3.90 3.06 -9.28
N ILE A 336 -5.11 2.51 -9.10
CA ILE A 336 -5.37 1.07 -9.15
C ILE A 336 -6.24 0.79 -10.36
N ILE A 337 -5.78 -0.09 -11.25
CA ILE A 337 -6.49 -0.43 -12.47
C ILE A 337 -6.88 -1.91 -12.48
N GLN A 338 -8.06 -2.18 -13.02
CA GLN A 338 -8.55 -3.52 -13.33
C GLN A 338 -9.00 -3.53 -14.78
N GLY A 339 -8.93 -4.70 -15.42
CA GLY A 339 -9.44 -4.91 -16.76
C GLY A 339 -9.69 -6.40 -17.00
N ASP A 340 -10.42 -6.69 -18.07
CA ASP A 340 -10.73 -8.05 -18.51
C ASP A 340 -9.74 -8.55 -19.56
N THR A 341 -9.11 -7.63 -20.31
CA THR A 341 -8.09 -7.98 -21.32
C THR A 341 -6.79 -7.20 -21.13
N PRO A 342 -5.65 -7.76 -21.59
CA PRO A 342 -4.37 -7.03 -21.58
C PRO A 342 -4.44 -5.69 -22.33
N GLU A 343 -5.20 -5.61 -23.41
CA GLU A 343 -5.35 -4.41 -24.25
C GLU A 343 -6.12 -3.31 -23.50
N GLU A 344 -7.16 -3.69 -22.74
CA GLU A 344 -7.90 -2.76 -21.90
C GLU A 344 -7.01 -2.21 -20.77
N ILE A 345 -6.24 -3.08 -20.12
CA ILE A 345 -5.30 -2.69 -19.06
C ILE A 345 -4.25 -1.74 -19.62
N TYR A 346 -3.65 -2.08 -20.76
CA TYR A 346 -2.66 -1.23 -21.42
C TYR A 346 -3.22 0.16 -21.76
N LYS A 347 -4.44 0.22 -22.32
CA LYS A 347 -5.13 1.50 -22.58
C LYS A 347 -5.34 2.30 -21.29
N LYS A 348 -5.78 1.65 -20.21
CA LYS A 348 -5.97 2.30 -18.90
C LYS A 348 -4.66 2.81 -18.31
N VAL A 349 -3.56 2.06 -18.43
CA VAL A 349 -2.22 2.53 -18.04
C VAL A 349 -1.86 3.80 -18.78
N LYS A 350 -2.00 3.81 -20.12
CA LYS A 350 -1.68 5.00 -20.93
C LYS A 350 -2.49 6.22 -20.51
N ASN A 351 -3.80 6.06 -20.30
CA ASN A 351 -4.65 7.15 -19.82
C ASN A 351 -4.17 7.69 -18.47
N VAL A 352 -3.84 6.81 -17.51
CA VAL A 352 -3.34 7.25 -16.20
C VAL A 352 -2.02 8.02 -16.34
N ILE A 353 -1.11 7.56 -17.20
CA ILE A 353 0.16 8.24 -17.47
C ILE A 353 -0.11 9.62 -18.09
N ASP A 354 -0.97 9.71 -19.10
CA ASP A 354 -1.30 10.97 -19.78
C ASP A 354 -1.97 11.96 -18.80
N ASP A 355 -2.93 11.51 -17.99
CA ASP A 355 -3.63 12.33 -16.99
C ASP A 355 -2.70 12.85 -15.87
N ASN A 356 -1.58 12.17 -15.63
CA ASN A 356 -0.63 12.47 -14.56
C ASN A 356 0.74 12.98 -15.06
N GLY A 357 0.94 13.09 -16.37
CA GLY A 357 2.21 13.42 -17.01
C GLY A 357 2.43 14.92 -17.25
N GLY A 358 1.47 15.77 -16.87
CA GLY A 358 1.56 17.22 -17.05
C GLY A 358 2.61 17.92 -16.18
N SER A 359 2.79 19.23 -16.41
CA SER A 359 3.74 20.09 -15.67
C SER A 359 3.31 20.41 -14.23
N THR A 360 2.15 19.92 -13.81
CA THR A 360 1.68 20.01 -12.42
C THR A 360 1.26 18.63 -11.94
N ALA A 361 1.55 18.30 -10.68
CA ALA A 361 1.06 17.08 -10.05
C ALA A 361 0.49 17.34 -8.66
N TRP A 362 -0.43 16.47 -8.26
CA TRP A 362 -0.91 16.40 -6.89
C TRP A 362 0.06 15.56 -6.07
N VAL A 363 0.67 16.16 -5.05
CA VAL A 363 1.63 15.52 -4.14
C VAL A 363 1.09 15.54 -2.71
N ALA A 364 1.56 14.62 -1.87
CA ALA A 364 1.14 14.54 -0.48
C ALA A 364 1.44 15.85 0.27
N ALA A 365 0.45 16.39 0.97
CA ALA A 365 0.62 17.57 1.79
C ALA A 365 1.35 17.24 3.09
N LYS A 366 2.16 18.16 3.60
CA LYS A 366 2.83 18.01 4.91
C LYS A 366 1.85 18.08 6.08
N GLU A 367 0.72 18.78 5.91
CA GLU A 367 -0.34 18.87 6.91
C GLU A 367 -1.23 17.62 6.87
N LYS A 368 -1.51 17.02 8.04
CA LYS A 368 -2.42 15.86 8.15
C LYS A 368 -3.88 16.32 8.20
N LEU A 369 -4.76 15.49 7.61
CA LEU A 369 -6.24 15.54 7.72
C LEU A 369 -6.77 15.14 9.09
#